data_AF-A0A087V2F7-F1
#
_entry.id   AF-A0A087V2F7-F1
#
_cell.length_a   1.000
_cell.length_b   1.000
_cell.length_c   1.000
_cell.angle_alpha   90.00
_cell.angle_beta   90.00
_cell.angle_gamma   90.00
#
_symmetry.space_group_name_H-M   'P 1'
#
loop_
_entity.id
_entity.type
_entity.pdbx_description
1 polymer ?
#
loop_
_entity_poly.entity_id
_entity_poly.type
_entity_poly.pdbx_seq_one_letter_code
_entity_poly.pdbx_strand_id
1 'polypeptide(L)' 'MFKKVTKSIVKQMDPKGDLVPVHSILDHEHFRPLCLVKRKRKAMFQPSPCYKRTGYRLNDVLLPGEDNKSTGK' A
#
# COMPACT_ATOMS: atom_id res chain seq x y z
N MET A 1 11.12 12.65 11.75
CA MET A 1 12.31 12.49 10.89
C MET A 1 12.03 11.62 9.67
N PHE A 2 11.60 10.37 9.85
CA PHE A 2 11.32 9.39 8.78
C PHE A 2 10.54 9.92 7.56
N LYS A 3 9.37 10.55 7.78
CA LYS A 3 8.53 11.14 6.71
C LYS A 3 9.27 12.06 5.74
N LYS A 4 10.25 12.85 6.21
CA LYS A 4 11.02 13.76 5.35
C LYS A 4 12.00 12.98 4.48
N VAL A 5 12.64 11.96 5.05
CA VAL A 5 13.59 11.08 4.36
C VAL A 5 12.89 10.31 3.24
N THR A 6 11.79 9.61 3.54
CA THR A 6 11.02 8.87 2.52
C THR A 6 10.50 9.77 1.40
N LYS A 7 10.04 10.98 1.72
CA LYS A 7 9.66 11.98 0.71
C LYS A 7 10.82 12.40 -0.18
N SER A 8 12.00 12.62 0.39
CA SER A 8 13.19 12.98 -0.38
C SER A 8 13.62 11.86 -1.32
N ILE A 9 13.62 10.61 -0.81
CA ILE A 9 13.96 9.43 -1.59
C ILE A 9 13.00 9.27 -2.77
N VAL A 10 11.69 9.32 -2.52
CA VAL A 10 10.68 9.24 -3.58
C VAL A 10 10.87 10.35 -4.62
N LYS A 11 11.12 11.59 -4.20
CA LYS A 11 11.34 12.71 -5.13
C LYS A 11 12.58 12.50 -6.02
N GLN A 12 13.61 11.83 -5.52
CA GLN A 12 14.83 11.56 -6.28
C GLN A 12 14.68 10.35 -7.21
N MET A 13 14.08 9.28 -6.72
CA MET A 13 13.90 8.03 -7.48
C MET A 13 12.80 8.14 -8.53
N ASP A 14 11.73 8.85 -8.21
CA ASP A 14 10.53 8.94 -9.02
C ASP A 14 9.93 10.35 -8.98
N PRO A 15 10.57 11.33 -9.64
CA PRO A 15 10.15 12.73 -9.61
C PRO A 15 8.81 12.98 -10.32
N LYS A 16 8.37 12.07 -11.21
CA LYS A 16 7.14 12.21 -12.00
C LYS A 16 6.07 11.15 -11.70
N GLY A 17 6.45 10.04 -11.06
CA GLY A 17 5.59 8.87 -10.99
C GLY A 17 4.81 8.75 -9.70
N ASP A 18 4.30 7.53 -9.53
CA ASP A 18 3.20 7.20 -8.64
C ASP A 18 3.67 6.72 -7.26
N LEU A 19 4.97 6.73 -7.00
CA LEU A 19 5.50 6.30 -5.71
C LEU A 19 4.96 7.18 -4.57
N VAL A 20 4.33 6.54 -3.58
CA VAL A 20 3.76 7.21 -2.42
C VAL A 20 4.69 7.02 -1.21
N PRO A 21 5.20 8.11 -0.62
CA PRO A 21 6.11 7.99 0.52
C PRO A 21 5.36 7.56 1.78
N VAL A 22 5.88 6.53 2.46
CA VAL A 22 5.36 6.10 3.76
C VAL A 22 5.71 7.13 4.84
N HIS A 23 4.74 7.43 5.70
CA HIS A 23 4.84 8.53 6.67
C HIS A 23 5.39 8.10 8.04
N SER A 24 5.18 6.85 8.42
CA SER A 24 5.63 6.26 9.69
C SER A 24 6.32 4.92 9.44
N ILE A 25 7.40 4.66 10.17
CA ILE A 25 8.12 3.38 10.08
C ILE A 25 7.29 2.21 10.61
N LEU A 26 6.38 2.47 11.56
CA LEU A 26 5.47 1.48 12.13
C LEU A 26 4.39 1.04 11.13
N ASP A 27 4.11 1.87 10.13
CA ASP A 27 3.12 1.53 9.11
C ASP A 27 3.69 0.61 8.02
N HIS A 28 5.00 0.31 8.03
CA HIS A 28 5.62 -0.47 6.96
C HIS A 28 5.02 -1.89 6.82
N GLU A 29 4.61 -2.51 7.93
CA GLU A 29 3.98 -3.84 7.91
C GLU A 29 2.64 -3.84 7.17
N HIS A 30 1.94 -2.70 7.19
CA HIS A 30 0.60 -2.53 6.62
C HIS A 30 0.64 -2.03 5.18
N PHE A 31 1.82 -1.70 4.65
CA PHE A 31 2.05 -1.30 3.27
C PHE A 31 2.92 -2.32 2.52
N ARG A 32 2.90 -3.59 2.95
CA ARG A 32 3.55 -4.70 2.25
C ARG A 32 2.76 -5.08 1.00
N PRO A 33 3.38 -5.79 0.04
CA PRO A 33 2.65 -6.34 -1.10
C PRO A 33 1.41 -7.12 -0.65
N LEU A 34 0.32 -6.93 -1.38
CA LEU A 34 -1.00 -7.53 -1.12
C LEU A 34 -1.72 -7.02 0.15
N CYS A 35 -1.17 -6.06 0.90
CA CYS A 35 -1.96 -5.35 1.91
C CYS A 35 -2.94 -4.40 1.25
N LEU A 36 -4.19 -4.40 1.73
CA LEU A 36 -5.21 -3.51 1.23
C LEU A 36 -5.13 -2.15 1.93
N VAL A 37 -5.41 -1.10 1.16
CA VAL A 37 -5.34 0.27 1.64
C VAL A 37 -6.54 1.07 1.13
N LYS A 38 -7.02 2.01 1.95
CA LYS A 38 -8.11 2.91 1.59
C LYS A 38 -7.56 4.28 1.26
N ARG A 39 -7.85 4.78 0.06
CA ARG A 39 -7.49 6.15 -0.33
C ARG A 39 -8.23 7.16 0.56
N LYS A 40 -7.51 8.11 1.14
CA LYS A 40 -8.10 9.28 1.82
C LYS A 40 -8.68 10.22 0.76
N ARG A 41 -9.80 10.87 1.09
CA ARG A 41 -10.35 11.94 0.25
C ARG A 41 -9.28 12.99 0.03
N LYS A 42 -9.09 13.41 -1.23
CA LYS A 42 -8.10 14.43 -1.58
C LYS A 42 -8.51 15.73 -0.90
N ALA A 43 -7.69 16.22 0.01
CA ALA A 43 -7.82 17.60 0.51
C ALA A 43 -7.26 18.54 -0.57
N MET A 44 -7.85 19.73 -0.74
CA MET A 44 -7.42 20.68 -1.79
C MET A 44 -5.91 21.00 -1.75
N PHE A 45 -5.30 20.98 -0.58
CA PHE A 45 -3.88 21.32 -0.38
C PHE A 45 -2.93 20.11 -0.35
N GLN A 46 -3.40 18.90 -0.68
CA GLN A 46 -2.53 17.73 -0.66
C GLN A 46 -2.07 17.37 -2.09
N PRO A 47 -0.78 17.59 -2.42
CA PRO A 47 -0.28 17.38 -3.78
C PRO A 47 -0.25 15.90 -4.15
N SER A 48 0.00 15.01 -3.18
CA SER A 48 0.05 13.56 -3.40
C SER A 48 -1.13 12.83 -2.76
N PRO A 49 -1.57 11.70 -3.35
CA PRO A 49 -2.58 10.86 -2.74
C PRO A 49 -2.11 10.31 -1.39
N CYS A 50 -3.05 10.17 -0.45
CA CYS A 50 -2.81 9.64 0.88
C CYS A 50 -3.61 8.36 1.05
N TYR A 51 -3.03 7.34 1.68
CA TYR A 51 -3.70 6.07 1.95
C TYR A 51 -3.75 5.79 3.45
N LYS A 52 -4.83 5.17 3.91
CA LYS A 52 -4.98 4.61 5.26
C LYS A 52 -4.85 3.11 5.18
N ARG A 53 -4.13 2.52 6.14
CA ARG A 53 -4.14 1.08 6.37
C ARG A 53 -5.56 0.61 6.68
N THR A 54 -5.94 -0.56 6.19
CA THR A 54 -7.22 -1.21 6.53
C THR A 54 -7.04 -2.39 7.48
N GLY A 55 -5.82 -2.93 7.60
CA GLY A 55 -5.52 -4.13 8.40
C GLY A 55 -5.81 -5.44 7.67
N TYR A 56 -6.40 -5.38 6.47
CA TYR A 56 -6.69 -6.54 5.65
C TYR A 56 -5.60 -6.77 4.61
N ARG A 57 -5.34 -8.03 4.29
CA ARG A 57 -4.58 -8.49 3.13
C ARG A 57 -5.55 -9.00 2.07
N LEU A 58 -5.06 -9.08 0.84
CA LEU A 58 -5.85 -9.57 -0.29
C LEU A 58 -6.39 -10.98 0.00
N ASN A 59 -5.59 -11.84 0.62
CA ASN A 59 -5.98 -13.20 0.98
C ASN A 59 -7.12 -13.26 2.01
N ASP A 60 -7.33 -12.20 2.80
CA ASP A 60 -8.38 -12.17 3.82
C ASP A 60 -9.76 -11.88 3.21
N VAL A 61 -9.79 -11.30 2.00
CA VAL A 61 -11.04 -10.90 1.33
C VAL A 61 -11.39 -11.80 0.15
N LEU A 62 -10.41 -12.51 -0.40
CA LEU A 62 -10.66 -13.48 -1.46
C LEU A 62 -11.24 -14.74 -0.85
N LEU A 63 -12.31 -15.25 -1.46
CA LEU A 63 -12.73 -16.63 -1.23
C LEU A 63 -11.57 -17.54 -1.65
N PRO A 64 -11.33 -18.67 -0.96
CA PRO A 64 -10.44 -19.70 -1.48
C PRO A 64 -10.88 -19.98 -2.91
N GLY A 65 -9.99 -19.76 -3.87
CA GLY A 65 -10.27 -20.22 -5.23
C GLY A 65 -10.55 -21.71 -5.13
N GLU A 66 -11.58 -22.21 -5.82
CA GLU A 66 -11.69 -23.63 -6.08
C GLU A 66 -10.48 -24.02 -6.93
N ASP A 67 -9.33 -24.22 -6.27
CA ASP A 67 -8.30 -25.07 -6.77
C ASP A 67 -8.95 -26.44 -6.80
N ASN A 68 -9.52 -26.75 -7.97
CA ASN A 68 -9.88 -28.08 -8.37
C ASN A 68 -8.66 -28.94 -8.09
N LYS A 69 -8.64 -29.54 -6.90
CA LYS A 69 -7.79 -30.64 -6.57
C LYS A 69 -8.25 -31.74 -7.51
N SER A 70 -7.64 -31.75 -8.69
CA SER A 70 -7.35 -32.98 -9.38
C SER A 70 -6.48 -33.80 -8.43
N THR A 71 -7.15 -34.44 -7.46
CA THR A 71 -6.71 -35.71 -6.93
C THR A 71 -6.81 -36.68 -8.10
N GLY A 72 -5.78 -36.66 -8.96
CA GLY A 72 -5.45 -37.77 -9.81
C GLY A 72 -5.18 -38.95 -8.89
N LYS A 73 -6.16 -39.83 -8.82
CA LYS A 73 -6.06 -41.16 -8.22
C LYS A 73 -5.53 -42.13 -9.27
#